data_AF-A0A942H8A7-F1
#
_entry.id   AF-A0A942H8A7-F1
#
_cell.length_a   1.000
_cell.length_b   1.000
_cell.length_c   1.000
_cell.angle_alpha   90.00
_cell.angle_beta   90.00
_cell.angle_gamma   90.00
#
_symmetry.space_group_name_H-M   'P 1'
#
loop_
_entity.id
_entity.type
_entity.pdbx_description
1 polymer ?
#
loop_
_entity_poly.entity_id
_entity_poly.type
_entity_poly.pdbx_seq_one_letter_code
_entity_poly.pdbx_strand_id
1 'polypeptide(L)'
;MRLPVQRTLLLLAAFTILIGLTPAFAAPVTFRADTSGKFGAGSSGGTVSADGSSLTVGSTTITFSSKPNELNVNLNPGESSNITLGVFNATSSGNSTVSGANFTLNVTFTLPNDGSPKPGVYTATLSGTITSGASGASVNWATTTLTFNSPTAGTFTITLEPSTPINSPASPDASRIRGVITYNGAPVPEPLTLMTLGTGLAGLATILRRRNKNSNP
;
A
#
# COMPACT_ATOMS: atom_id res chain seq x y z
N MET A 1 31.24 -25.22 47.67
CA MET A 1 30.51 -25.97 46.63
C MET A 1 30.85 -25.36 45.28
N ARG A 2 31.77 -25.96 44.51
CA ARG A 2 32.23 -25.40 43.22
C ARG A 2 31.40 -26.03 42.11
N LEU A 3 30.55 -25.24 41.44
CA LEU A 3 29.85 -25.68 40.24
C LEU A 3 30.89 -25.98 39.14
N PRO A 4 30.85 -27.14 38.48
CA PRO A 4 31.81 -27.49 37.45
C PRO A 4 31.65 -26.56 36.25
N VAL A 5 32.73 -25.87 35.88
CA VAL A 5 32.85 -24.84 34.81
C VAL A 5 32.20 -25.27 33.48
N GLN A 6 32.13 -26.58 33.24
CA GLN A 6 31.54 -27.18 32.05
C GLN A 6 30.01 -26.95 31.95
N ARG A 7 29.29 -26.88 33.07
CA ARG A 7 27.84 -26.63 33.09
C ARG A 7 27.50 -25.17 32.80
N THR A 8 28.35 -24.23 33.24
CA THR A 8 28.16 -22.79 33.01
C THR A 8 28.38 -22.41 31.55
N LEU A 9 29.33 -23.07 30.87
CA LEU A 9 29.65 -22.83 29.46
C LEU A 9 28.57 -23.36 28.50
N LEU A 10 27.98 -24.52 28.80
CA LEU A 10 26.83 -25.07 28.06
C LEU A 10 25.58 -24.20 28.20
N LEU A 11 25.33 -23.66 29.39
CA LEU A 11 24.22 -22.74 29.63
C LEU A 11 24.39 -21.41 28.88
N LEU A 12 25.61 -20.88 28.81
CA LEU A 12 25.90 -19.63 28.09
C LEU A 12 25.76 -19.79 26.56
N ALA A 13 26.17 -20.94 26.01
CA ALA A 13 25.99 -21.27 24.60
C ALA A 13 24.52 -21.53 24.23
N ALA A 14 23.75 -22.15 25.12
CA ALA A 14 22.31 -22.31 24.91
C ALA A 14 21.57 -20.95 24.93
N PHE A 15 22.02 -20.01 25.78
CA PHE A 15 21.42 -18.68 25.89
C PHE A 15 21.69 -17.80 24.65
N THR A 16 22.87 -17.93 24.00
CA THR A 16 23.18 -17.17 22.78
C THR A 16 22.44 -17.69 21.54
N ILE A 17 22.17 -18.99 21.46
CA ILE A 17 21.36 -19.58 20.37
C ILE A 17 19.90 -19.12 20.46
N LEU A 18 19.36 -18.95 21.67
CA LEU A 18 17.96 -18.60 21.89
C LEU A 18 17.65 -17.12 21.54
N ILE A 19 18.63 -16.22 21.62
CA ILE A 19 18.44 -14.78 21.34
C ILE A 19 18.58 -14.47 19.83
N GLY A 20 19.28 -15.32 19.07
CA GLY A 20 19.60 -15.09 17.65
C GLY A 20 18.47 -15.42 16.65
N LEU A 21 17.33 -15.95 17.09
CA LEU A 21 16.24 -16.41 16.21
C LEU A 21 15.07 -15.42 16.09
N THR A 22 15.22 -14.17 16.54
CA THR A 22 14.17 -13.19 16.29
C THR A 22 14.17 -12.79 14.82
N PRO A 23 13.10 -13.08 14.04
CA PRO A 23 13.02 -12.61 12.67
C PRO A 23 13.02 -11.08 12.69
N ALA A 24 13.94 -10.47 11.96
CA ALA A 24 13.93 -9.03 11.73
C ALA A 24 12.79 -8.72 10.74
N PHE A 25 11.67 -8.21 11.26
CA PHE A 25 10.61 -7.68 10.40
C PHE A 25 11.00 -6.28 9.90
N ALA A 26 10.71 -5.99 8.64
CA ALA A 26 10.84 -4.63 8.13
C ALA A 26 9.90 -3.69 8.91
N ALA A 27 10.33 -2.45 9.13
CA ALA A 27 9.50 -1.45 9.81
C ALA A 27 8.19 -1.21 9.04
N PRO A 28 7.08 -0.90 9.74
CA PRO A 28 5.83 -0.54 9.09
C PRO A 28 6.03 0.64 8.14
N VAL A 29 5.42 0.57 6.96
CA VAL A 29 5.44 1.67 5.99
C VAL A 29 4.15 2.47 6.16
N THR A 30 4.28 3.78 6.39
CA THR A 30 3.14 4.71 6.36
C THR A 30 2.85 5.08 4.93
N PHE A 31 1.65 4.72 4.48
CA PHE A 31 1.12 5.11 3.19
C PHE A 31 0.46 6.46 3.33
N ARG A 32 0.81 7.39 2.44
CA ARG A 32 0.09 8.65 2.30
C ARG A 32 -0.26 8.83 0.85
N ALA A 33 -1.54 9.02 0.59
CA ALA A 33 -2.04 9.16 -0.75
C ALA A 33 -3.03 10.30 -0.91
N ASP A 34 -2.86 11.01 -2.01
CA ASP A 34 -3.74 12.05 -2.47
C ASP A 34 -4.44 11.59 -3.75
N THR A 35 -5.71 11.92 -3.85
CA THR A 35 -6.54 11.58 -5.00
C THR A 35 -7.13 12.84 -5.62
N SER A 36 -7.14 12.86 -6.94
CA SER A 36 -7.78 13.92 -7.72
C SER A 36 -8.54 13.29 -8.87
N GLY A 37 -9.76 13.76 -9.10
CA GLY A 37 -10.66 13.19 -10.08
C GLY A 37 -11.06 14.23 -11.11
N LYS A 38 -11.11 13.83 -12.39
CA LYS A 38 -11.61 14.66 -13.49
C LYS A 38 -12.63 13.91 -14.32
N PHE A 39 -13.80 14.51 -14.49
CA PHE A 39 -14.78 14.08 -15.47
C PHE A 39 -14.36 14.54 -16.87
N GLY A 40 -14.74 13.76 -17.87
CA GLY A 40 -14.83 14.20 -19.25
C GLY A 40 -16.22 13.92 -19.79
N ALA A 41 -16.77 14.87 -20.54
CA ALA A 41 -18.12 14.77 -21.08
C ALA A 41 -18.31 13.54 -21.99
N GLY A 42 -17.25 13.08 -22.68
CA GLY A 42 -17.33 11.94 -23.59
C GLY A 42 -18.51 12.09 -24.57
N SER A 43 -19.27 11.01 -24.75
CA SER A 43 -20.47 11.01 -25.59
C SER A 43 -21.77 11.37 -24.84
N SER A 44 -21.69 11.71 -23.54
CA SER A 44 -22.89 12.08 -22.75
C SER A 44 -23.51 13.41 -23.17
N GLY A 45 -22.76 14.26 -23.90
CA GLY A 45 -23.18 15.61 -24.25
C GLY A 45 -23.21 16.59 -23.05
N GLY A 46 -22.68 16.18 -21.90
CA GLY A 46 -22.60 17.02 -20.70
C GLY A 46 -21.58 18.15 -20.74
N THR A 47 -21.70 19.05 -19.77
CA THR A 47 -20.70 20.10 -19.49
C THR A 47 -19.88 19.72 -18.27
N VAL A 48 -18.57 19.91 -18.35
CA VAL A 48 -17.62 19.64 -17.26
C VAL A 48 -17.23 20.96 -16.61
N SER A 49 -17.13 21.03 -15.28
CA SER A 49 -16.65 22.23 -14.59
C SER A 49 -15.20 22.56 -14.94
N ALA A 50 -14.79 23.81 -14.72
CA ALA A 50 -13.44 24.27 -15.06
C ALA A 50 -12.31 23.48 -14.38
N ASP A 51 -12.55 22.98 -13.16
CA ASP A 51 -11.62 22.14 -12.39
C ASP A 51 -11.72 20.64 -12.74
N GLY A 52 -12.74 20.25 -13.51
CA GLY A 52 -13.04 18.86 -13.86
C GLY A 52 -13.74 18.07 -12.75
N SER A 53 -14.03 18.65 -11.59
CA SER A 53 -14.58 17.92 -10.43
C SER A 53 -16.07 17.62 -10.54
N SER A 54 -16.77 18.19 -11.53
CA SER A 54 -18.18 17.95 -11.77
C SER A 54 -18.54 17.79 -13.24
N LEU A 55 -19.59 17.02 -13.50
CA LEU A 55 -20.22 16.79 -14.79
C LEU A 55 -21.71 17.11 -14.67
N THR A 56 -22.23 17.98 -15.53
CA THR A 56 -23.66 18.28 -15.61
C THR A 56 -24.23 17.83 -16.95
N VAL A 57 -25.27 17.00 -16.92
CA VAL A 57 -26.03 16.57 -18.10
C VAL A 57 -27.51 16.83 -17.83
N GLY A 58 -28.10 17.79 -18.56
CA GLY A 58 -29.48 18.21 -18.33
C GLY A 58 -29.68 18.70 -16.89
N SER A 59 -30.55 18.03 -16.14
CA SER A 59 -30.84 18.33 -14.73
C SER A 59 -30.03 17.49 -13.72
N THR A 60 -29.10 16.67 -14.20
CA THR A 60 -28.26 15.80 -13.35
C THR A 60 -26.85 16.36 -13.25
N THR A 61 -26.36 16.57 -12.04
CA THR A 61 -24.98 16.97 -11.77
C THR A 61 -24.30 15.90 -10.93
N ILE A 62 -23.20 15.36 -11.42
CA ILE A 62 -22.31 14.45 -10.71
C ILE A 62 -21.10 15.24 -10.25
N THR A 63 -20.70 15.04 -9.00
CA THR A 63 -19.52 15.65 -8.39
C THR A 63 -18.62 14.57 -7.81
N PHE A 64 -17.31 14.81 -7.86
CA PHE A 64 -16.31 14.00 -7.20
C PHE A 64 -15.68 14.79 -6.05
N SER A 65 -15.49 14.13 -4.92
CA SER A 65 -14.77 14.70 -3.78
C SER A 65 -13.76 13.71 -3.23
N SER A 66 -12.50 14.15 -3.16
CA SER A 66 -11.48 13.54 -2.32
C SER A 66 -11.65 14.06 -0.89
N LYS A 67 -12.71 13.60 -0.20
CA LYS A 67 -12.81 13.76 1.28
C LYS A 67 -11.56 13.16 1.94
N PRO A 68 -11.14 13.61 3.14
CA PRO A 68 -9.87 13.20 3.75
C PRO A 68 -9.72 11.70 3.69
N ASN A 69 -8.83 11.27 2.82
CA ASN A 69 -8.78 9.91 2.33
C ASN A 69 -8.48 8.96 3.50
N GLU A 70 -9.23 7.86 3.61
CA GLU A 70 -8.86 6.69 4.43
C GLU A 70 -7.64 5.95 3.85
N LEU A 71 -6.84 6.61 2.99
CA LEU A 71 -5.62 6.09 2.36
C LEU A 71 -4.40 6.17 3.28
N ASN A 72 -4.51 6.82 4.43
CA ASN A 72 -3.41 6.96 5.39
C ASN A 72 -3.35 5.75 6.32
N VAL A 73 -2.80 4.64 5.82
CA VAL A 73 -2.68 3.38 6.56
C VAL A 73 -1.21 3.07 6.87
N ASN A 74 -0.96 2.37 7.96
CA ASN A 74 0.34 1.77 8.26
C ASN A 74 0.22 0.27 8.02
N LEU A 75 1.07 -0.28 7.15
CA LEU A 75 1.07 -1.72 6.87
C LEU A 75 2.45 -2.31 7.13
N ASN A 76 2.46 -3.50 7.73
CA ASN A 76 3.62 -4.37 7.75
C ASN A 76 3.69 -5.19 6.45
N PRO A 77 4.87 -5.72 6.07
CA PRO A 77 4.98 -6.63 4.95
C PRO A 77 4.00 -7.80 5.06
N GLY A 78 3.22 -8.03 4.00
CA GLY A 78 2.20 -9.07 3.93
C GLY A 78 0.80 -8.64 4.39
N GLU A 79 0.65 -7.42 4.94
CA GLU A 79 -0.64 -6.91 5.37
C GLU A 79 -1.42 -6.25 4.23
N SER A 80 -2.73 -6.16 4.44
CA SER A 80 -3.66 -5.44 3.57
C SER A 80 -4.64 -4.61 4.38
N SER A 81 -5.16 -3.54 3.79
CA SER A 81 -6.19 -2.71 4.40
C SER A 81 -7.20 -2.26 3.35
N ASN A 82 -8.45 -2.08 3.79
CA ASN A 82 -9.47 -1.43 3.00
C ASN A 82 -9.19 0.08 2.95
N ILE A 83 -9.42 0.67 1.78
CA ILE A 83 -9.19 2.09 1.52
C ILE A 83 -10.35 2.68 0.72
N THR A 84 -10.58 3.97 0.93
CA THR A 84 -11.51 4.78 0.15
C THR A 84 -10.71 5.85 -0.62
N LEU A 85 -10.81 5.85 -1.95
CA LEU A 85 -10.08 6.78 -2.83
C LEU A 85 -10.82 8.10 -3.09
N GLY A 86 -12.11 8.15 -2.76
CA GLY A 86 -12.96 9.31 -2.95
C GLY A 86 -14.43 8.94 -3.01
N VAL A 87 -15.29 9.92 -3.22
CA VAL A 87 -16.75 9.75 -3.20
C VAL A 87 -17.37 10.48 -4.38
N PHE A 88 -18.32 9.82 -5.05
CA PHE A 88 -19.21 10.46 -6.00
C PHE A 88 -20.50 10.93 -5.32
N ASN A 89 -21.00 12.11 -5.69
CA ASN A 89 -22.34 12.52 -5.34
C ASN A 89 -23.08 12.97 -6.59
N ALA A 90 -24.31 12.50 -6.77
CA ALA A 90 -25.19 12.98 -7.83
C ALA A 90 -26.37 13.76 -7.26
N THR A 91 -26.64 14.94 -7.81
CA THR A 91 -27.94 15.59 -7.65
C THR A 91 -28.70 15.44 -8.96
N SER A 92 -29.98 15.08 -8.88
CA SER A 92 -30.83 14.97 -10.07
C SER A 92 -32.25 15.37 -9.73
N SER A 93 -32.87 16.14 -10.61
CA SER A 93 -34.31 16.44 -10.60
C SER A 93 -35.04 15.88 -11.82
N GLY A 94 -34.42 15.00 -12.62
CA GLY A 94 -35.05 14.42 -13.81
C GLY A 94 -34.28 13.25 -14.46
N ASN A 95 -34.78 12.75 -15.59
CA ASN A 95 -34.31 11.48 -16.20
C ASN A 95 -33.14 11.66 -17.18
N SER A 96 -32.20 12.56 -16.90
CA SER A 96 -31.06 12.78 -17.79
C SER A 96 -30.10 11.58 -17.74
N THR A 97 -29.72 11.05 -18.90
CA THR A 97 -28.72 9.99 -19.01
C THR A 97 -27.32 10.59 -18.98
N VAL A 98 -26.44 10.06 -18.12
CA VAL A 98 -25.02 10.44 -18.02
C VAL A 98 -24.12 9.43 -18.73
N SER A 99 -24.71 8.45 -19.41
CA SER A 99 -23.99 7.37 -20.06
C SER A 99 -23.02 7.88 -21.13
N GLY A 100 -21.83 7.30 -21.17
CA GLY A 100 -20.80 7.64 -22.15
C GLY A 100 -19.89 8.81 -21.74
N ALA A 101 -20.13 9.43 -20.58
CA ALA A 101 -19.12 10.23 -19.93
C ALA A 101 -17.96 9.34 -19.43
N ASN A 102 -16.80 9.93 -19.22
CA ASN A 102 -15.66 9.25 -18.63
C ASN A 102 -15.23 9.94 -17.33
N PHE A 103 -14.54 9.18 -16.49
CA PHE A 103 -13.94 9.68 -15.27
C PHE A 103 -12.51 9.17 -15.17
N THR A 104 -11.60 10.08 -14.84
CA THR A 104 -10.19 9.76 -14.61
C THR A 104 -9.83 10.12 -13.18
N LEU A 105 -9.39 9.13 -12.41
CA LEU A 105 -8.88 9.27 -11.07
C LEU A 105 -7.36 9.19 -11.10
N ASN A 106 -6.69 10.26 -10.71
CA ASN A 106 -5.27 10.28 -10.46
C ASN A 106 -5.00 10.04 -8.98
N VAL A 107 -4.18 9.04 -8.68
CA VAL A 107 -3.78 8.63 -7.34
C VAL A 107 -2.29 8.87 -7.21
N THR A 108 -1.90 9.68 -6.23
CA THR A 108 -0.51 10.02 -5.94
C THR A 108 -0.14 9.47 -4.59
N PHE A 109 0.90 8.65 -4.51
CA PHE A 109 1.46 8.12 -3.27
C PHE A 109 2.80 8.75 -2.98
N THR A 110 3.06 8.95 -1.69
CA THR A 110 4.41 9.21 -1.20
C THR A 110 4.86 8.01 -0.39
N LEU A 111 6.00 7.45 -0.76
CA LEU A 111 6.60 6.31 -0.07
C LEU A 111 8.03 6.65 0.34
N PRO A 112 8.50 6.15 1.49
CA PRO A 112 9.91 6.19 1.81
C PRO A 112 10.73 5.52 0.71
N ASN A 113 11.73 6.22 0.18
CA ASN A 113 12.70 5.68 -0.76
C ASN A 113 14.13 6.06 -0.32
N ASP A 114 15.09 5.22 -0.69
CA ASP A 114 16.51 5.50 -0.49
C ASP A 114 17.14 6.31 -1.64
N GLY A 115 16.48 6.38 -2.79
CA GLY A 115 16.83 7.21 -3.96
C GLY A 115 16.50 8.70 -3.82
N SER A 116 16.94 9.53 -4.77
CA SER A 116 16.63 10.96 -4.85
C SER A 116 15.62 11.22 -5.98
N PRO A 117 14.55 12.01 -5.78
CA PRO A 117 14.18 12.77 -4.57
C PRO A 117 13.55 11.91 -3.47
N LYS A 118 13.65 12.38 -2.21
CA LYS A 118 13.02 11.76 -1.02
C LYS A 118 11.91 12.65 -0.47
N PRO A 119 10.69 12.13 -0.17
CA PRO A 119 10.19 10.78 -0.44
C PRO A 119 9.92 10.54 -1.94
N GLY A 120 9.85 9.27 -2.33
CA GLY A 120 9.50 8.87 -3.69
C GLY A 120 8.03 9.13 -3.95
N VAL A 121 7.73 9.85 -5.03
CA VAL A 121 6.36 10.12 -5.46
C VAL A 121 5.99 9.16 -6.58
N TYR A 122 4.91 8.42 -6.39
CA TYR A 122 4.40 7.45 -7.34
C TYR A 122 2.99 7.86 -7.76
N THR A 123 2.76 8.00 -9.06
CA THR A 123 1.45 8.37 -9.60
C THR A 123 0.87 7.25 -10.45
N ALA A 124 -0.44 7.07 -10.38
CA ALA A 124 -1.17 6.19 -11.26
C ALA A 124 -2.52 6.79 -11.60
N THR A 125 -2.96 6.52 -12.83
CA THR A 125 -4.25 6.97 -13.35
C THR A 125 -5.17 5.79 -13.56
N LEU A 126 -6.37 5.88 -13.01
CA LEU A 126 -7.47 4.97 -13.29
C LEU A 126 -8.47 5.69 -14.18
N SER A 127 -8.95 5.02 -15.20
CA SER A 127 -10.00 5.54 -16.06
C SER A 127 -11.21 4.62 -16.02
N GLY A 128 -12.38 5.21 -16.02
CA GLY A 128 -13.65 4.51 -16.09
C GLY A 128 -14.64 5.22 -16.98
N THR A 129 -15.61 4.46 -17.47
CA THR A 129 -16.74 4.98 -18.25
C THR A 129 -17.98 4.99 -17.38
N ILE A 130 -18.73 6.08 -17.40
CA ILE A 130 -20.00 6.20 -16.71
C ILE A 130 -21.07 5.52 -17.55
N THR A 131 -21.78 4.60 -16.91
CA THR A 131 -22.98 3.97 -17.48
C THR A 131 -24.17 4.30 -16.60
N SER A 132 -25.34 4.46 -17.21
CA SER A 132 -26.59 4.68 -16.48
C SER A 132 -27.66 3.71 -16.93
N GLY A 133 -28.36 3.12 -15.96
CA GLY A 133 -29.48 2.20 -16.19
C GLY A 133 -30.63 2.47 -15.22
N ALA A 134 -31.60 1.56 -15.16
CA ALA A 134 -32.78 1.69 -14.30
C ALA A 134 -32.42 1.78 -12.80
N SER A 135 -31.30 1.16 -12.40
CA SER A 135 -30.82 1.14 -11.01
C SER A 135 -29.92 2.32 -10.64
N GLY A 136 -29.68 3.27 -11.54
CA GLY A 136 -28.82 4.44 -11.32
C GLY A 136 -27.60 4.49 -12.25
N ALA A 137 -26.69 5.41 -11.95
CA ALA A 137 -25.42 5.57 -12.67
C ALA A 137 -24.27 4.88 -11.92
N SER A 138 -23.27 4.42 -12.65
CA SER A 138 -22.05 3.83 -12.08
C SER A 138 -20.84 4.10 -12.96
N VAL A 139 -19.67 4.22 -12.35
CA VAL A 139 -18.39 4.23 -13.06
C VAL A 139 -17.90 2.81 -13.19
N ASN A 140 -17.76 2.32 -14.41
CA ASN A 140 -17.13 1.03 -14.69
C ASN A 140 -15.66 1.27 -14.99
N TRP A 141 -14.77 0.72 -14.18
CA TRP A 141 -13.33 0.95 -14.28
C TRP A 141 -12.72 0.07 -15.37
N ALA A 142 -11.93 0.67 -16.25
CA ALA A 142 -11.20 -0.08 -17.30
C ALA A 142 -10.06 -0.92 -16.71
N THR A 143 -9.46 -0.44 -15.63
CA THR A 143 -8.40 -1.10 -14.87
C THR A 143 -8.75 -1.06 -13.39
N THR A 144 -8.69 -2.20 -12.72
CA THR A 144 -8.98 -2.31 -11.29
C THR A 144 -7.74 -2.47 -10.43
N THR A 145 -6.59 -2.78 -11.04
CA THR A 145 -5.36 -3.08 -10.30
C THR A 145 -4.27 -2.06 -10.66
N LEU A 146 -3.69 -1.47 -9.63
CA LEU A 146 -2.52 -0.59 -9.73
C LEU A 146 -1.36 -1.21 -8.96
N THR A 147 -0.22 -1.36 -9.61
CA THR A 147 1.00 -1.89 -8.98
C THR A 147 2.08 -0.84 -8.97
N PHE A 148 2.63 -0.59 -7.79
CA PHE A 148 3.73 0.35 -7.55
C PHE A 148 4.93 -0.44 -7.04
N ASN A 149 6.06 -0.30 -7.74
CA ASN A 149 7.29 -0.97 -7.37
C ASN A 149 8.28 0.05 -6.78
N SER A 150 8.66 -0.16 -5.52
CA SER A 150 9.75 0.56 -4.86
C SER A 150 10.92 -0.40 -4.66
N PRO A 151 12.12 -0.08 -5.17
CA PRO A 151 13.31 -0.91 -4.95
C PRO A 151 13.63 -1.13 -3.46
N THR A 152 13.36 -0.12 -2.62
CA THR A 152 13.67 -0.16 -1.19
C THR A 152 12.55 -0.75 -0.36
N ALA A 153 11.31 -0.34 -0.66
CA ALA A 153 10.18 -0.65 0.20
C ALA A 153 9.48 -1.94 -0.24
N GLY A 154 9.57 -2.34 -1.51
CA GLY A 154 8.90 -3.51 -2.07
C GLY A 154 7.79 -3.13 -3.05
N THR A 155 6.83 -4.03 -3.23
CA THR A 155 5.71 -3.87 -4.16
C THR A 155 4.43 -3.57 -3.40
N PHE A 156 3.68 -2.59 -3.90
CA PHE A 156 2.36 -2.22 -3.38
C PHE A 156 1.33 -2.43 -4.47
N THR A 157 0.22 -3.06 -4.12
CA THR A 157 -0.86 -3.30 -5.07
C THR A 157 -2.15 -2.74 -4.51
N ILE A 158 -2.86 -1.95 -5.32
CA ILE A 158 -4.20 -1.47 -5.02
C ILE A 158 -5.16 -2.17 -5.96
N THR A 159 -6.17 -2.82 -5.39
CA THR A 159 -7.24 -3.47 -6.15
C THR A 159 -8.55 -2.79 -5.81
N LEU A 160 -9.17 -2.18 -6.81
CA LEU A 160 -10.47 -1.53 -6.73
C LEU A 160 -11.59 -2.51 -7.03
N GLU A 161 -12.79 -2.19 -6.53
CA GLU A 161 -14.01 -2.79 -7.03
C GLU A 161 -14.20 -2.45 -8.53
N PRO A 162 -14.72 -3.36 -9.36
CA PRO A 162 -14.81 -3.17 -10.82
C PRO A 162 -15.79 -2.08 -11.25
N SER A 163 -16.75 -1.74 -10.38
CA SER A 163 -17.72 -0.69 -10.61
C SER A 163 -17.96 0.09 -9.32
N THR A 164 -18.15 1.40 -9.43
CA THR A 164 -18.53 2.26 -8.30
C THR A 164 -19.86 2.94 -8.61
N PRO A 165 -20.92 2.70 -7.83
CA PRO A 165 -22.20 3.34 -8.08
C PRO A 165 -22.14 4.84 -7.74
N ILE A 166 -22.98 5.61 -8.41
CA ILE A 166 -23.11 7.06 -8.24
C ILE A 166 -24.52 7.32 -7.71
N ASN A 167 -24.62 7.52 -6.40
CA ASN A 167 -25.89 7.74 -5.72
C ASN A 167 -26.08 9.20 -5.29
N SER A 168 -27.32 9.49 -4.90
CA SER A 168 -27.68 10.76 -4.27
C SER A 168 -26.91 10.99 -2.96
N PRO A 169 -26.57 12.24 -2.60
CA PRO A 169 -25.87 12.58 -1.37
C PRO A 169 -26.58 12.13 -0.08
N ALA A 170 -27.84 11.69 -0.14
CA ALA A 170 -28.53 11.05 0.97
C ALA A 170 -27.97 9.66 1.36
N SER A 171 -27.20 9.02 0.48
CA SER A 171 -26.52 7.73 0.74
C SER A 171 -25.05 7.76 0.28
N PRO A 172 -24.19 8.57 0.93
CA PRO A 172 -22.82 8.81 0.47
C PRO A 172 -21.91 7.58 0.60
N ASP A 173 -22.24 6.65 1.50
CA ASP A 173 -21.42 5.46 1.76
C ASP A 173 -21.46 4.45 0.61
N ALA A 174 -22.55 4.44 -0.15
CA ALA A 174 -22.69 3.59 -1.32
C ALA A 174 -21.83 4.09 -2.50
N SER A 175 -21.56 5.41 -2.58
CA SER A 175 -20.85 6.03 -3.71
C SER A 175 -19.33 6.17 -3.53
N ARG A 176 -18.76 5.42 -2.57
CA ARG A 176 -17.33 5.45 -2.27
C ARG A 176 -16.55 4.62 -3.30
N ILE A 177 -15.45 5.16 -3.80
CA ILE A 177 -14.48 4.40 -4.60
C ILE A 177 -13.67 3.53 -3.65
N ARG A 178 -14.06 2.25 -3.54
CA ARG A 178 -13.49 1.30 -2.59
C ARG A 178 -12.39 0.46 -3.23
N GLY A 179 -11.41 0.11 -2.43
CA GLY A 179 -10.40 -0.86 -2.80
C GLY A 179 -9.66 -1.43 -1.60
N VAL A 180 -8.74 -2.33 -1.91
CA VAL A 180 -7.82 -2.95 -0.95
C VAL A 180 -6.40 -2.60 -1.37
N ILE A 181 -5.62 -2.05 -0.44
CA ILE A 181 -4.18 -1.91 -0.59
C ILE A 181 -3.49 -3.10 0.06
N THR A 182 -2.53 -3.69 -0.63
CA THR A 182 -1.70 -4.80 -0.14
C THR A 182 -0.24 -4.41 -0.23
N TYR A 183 0.51 -4.64 0.85
CA TYR A 183 1.93 -4.38 0.91
C TYR A 183 2.72 -5.69 0.85
N ASN A 184 3.57 -5.84 -0.16
CA ASN A 184 4.57 -6.90 -0.24
C ASN A 184 5.97 -6.30 -0.04
N GLY A 185 6.54 -6.50 1.16
CA GLY A 185 7.84 -5.93 1.51
C GLY A 185 8.97 -6.43 0.64
N ALA A 186 9.97 -5.58 0.40
CA ALA A 186 11.22 -6.02 -0.22
C ALA A 186 11.90 -7.06 0.69
N PRO A 187 12.50 -8.12 0.14
CA PRO A 187 13.30 -9.04 0.93
C PRO A 187 14.45 -8.25 1.56
N VAL A 188 14.43 -8.13 2.88
CA VAL A 188 15.52 -7.49 3.63
C VAL A 188 16.70 -8.45 3.57
N PRO A 189 17.83 -8.09 2.93
CA PRO A 189 19.02 -8.93 2.98
C PRO A 189 19.40 -9.10 4.44
N GLU A 190 19.49 -10.35 4.90
CA GLU A 190 19.82 -10.63 6.29
C GLU A 190 21.11 -9.86 6.64
N PRO A 191 21.09 -8.99 7.65
CA PRO A 191 22.21 -8.14 7.92
C PRO A 191 23.43 -9.03 8.17
N LEU A 192 24.59 -8.52 7.74
CA LEU A 192 25.94 -9.08 7.95
C LEU A 192 26.20 -9.66 9.35
N THR A 193 25.32 -9.45 10.34
CA THR A 193 25.18 -10.25 11.56
C THR A 193 25.28 -11.75 11.36
N LEU A 194 24.72 -12.40 10.32
CA LEU A 194 24.95 -13.85 10.13
C LEU A 194 26.40 -14.15 9.74
N MET A 195 26.98 -13.31 8.89
CA MET A 195 28.38 -13.44 8.49
C MET A 195 29.32 -13.11 9.67
N THR A 196 28.98 -12.13 10.49
CA THR A 196 29.72 -11.71 11.69
C THR A 196 29.57 -12.73 12.83
N LEU A 197 28.40 -13.35 12.98
CA LEU A 197 28.17 -14.48 13.88
C LEU A 197 28.99 -15.69 13.43
N GLY A 198 29.01 -15.97 12.12
CA GLY A 198 29.81 -17.03 11.52
C GLY A 198 31.32 -16.82 11.73
N THR A 199 31.83 -15.60 11.52
CA THR A 199 33.25 -15.29 11.76
C THR A 199 33.60 -15.25 13.25
N GLY A 200 32.69 -14.79 14.11
CA GLY A 200 32.87 -14.82 15.58
C GLY A 200 32.97 -16.23 16.13
N LEU A 201 32.14 -17.16 15.66
CA LEU A 201 32.21 -18.58 16.03
C LEU A 201 33.47 -19.27 15.50
N ALA A 202 33.88 -18.97 14.26
CA ALA A 202 35.12 -19.49 13.69
C ALA A 202 36.36 -18.99 14.46
N GLY A 203 36.36 -17.73 14.91
CA GLY A 203 37.40 -17.15 15.76
C GLY A 203 37.51 -17.85 17.12
N LEU A 204 36.37 -18.18 17.75
CA LEU A 204 36.36 -18.92 19.02
C LEU A 204 36.89 -20.36 18.87
N ALA A 205 36.54 -21.06 17.78
CA ALA A 205 36.99 -22.42 17.52
C ALA A 205 38.52 -22.49 17.34
N THR A 206 39.12 -21.51 16.67
CA THR A 206 40.59 -21.46 16.47
C THR A 206 41.35 -21.19 17.77
N ILE A 207 40.82 -20.33 18.65
CA ILE A 207 41.40 -20.07 19.98
C ILE A 207 41.36 -21.32 20.86
N LEU A 208 40.23 -22.03 20.88
CA LEU A 208 40.09 -23.28 21.65
C LEU A 208 41.07 -24.36 21.17
N ARG A 209 41.27 -24.49 19.85
CA ARG A 209 42.25 -25.43 19.27
C ARG A 209 43.69 -25.10 19.66
N ARG A 210 44.03 -23.81 19.79
CA ARG A 210 45.39 -23.37 20.15
C ARG A 210 45.72 -23.67 21.63
N ARG A 211 44.74 -23.61 22.53
CA ARG A 211 44.93 -23.91 23.96
C ARG A 211 45.21 -25.39 24.24
N ASN A 212 44.56 -26.32 23.53
CA ASN A 212 44.79 -27.76 23.72
C ASN A 212 46.17 -28.24 23.26
N LYS A 213 46.89 -27.46 22.44
CA LYS A 213 48.22 -27.82 21.95
C LYS A 213 49.36 -27.49 22.93
N ASN A 214 49.10 -26.61 23.90
CA ASN A 214 50.11 -26.17 24.89
C ASN A 214 50.00 -26.89 26.25
N SER A 215 49.10 -27.88 26.37
CA SER A 215 48.83 -28.58 27.63
C SER A 215 49.29 -30.05 27.66
N ASN A 216 50.14 -30.48 26.73
CA ASN A 216 50.81 -31.78 26.80
C ASN A 216 52.31 -31.54 27.11
N PRO A 217 52.77 -31.77 28.35
CA PRO A 217 54.19 -31.93 28.65
C PRO A 217 54.74 -33.25 28.09
#